data_AF-A0A174GWH9-F1
#
_entry.id   AF-A0A174GWH9-F1
#
_cell.length_a   1.000
_cell.length_b   1.000
_cell.length_c   1.000
_cell.angle_alpha   90.00
_cell.angle_beta   90.00
_cell.angle_gamma   90.00
#
_symmetry.space_group_name_H-M   'P 1'
#
loop_
_entity.id
_entity.type
_entity.pdbx_description
1 polymer ?
#
loop_
_entity_poly.entity_id
_entity_poly.type
_entity_poly.pdbx_seq_one_letter_code
_entity_poly.pdbx_strand_id
1 'polypeptide(L)'
;MIDKRVGKRIKQRREQLGLTQEQFAEKLGVATNYISTIERGASFPRYEKLVAIINALETSADAIFCDVVTHSLEYKSYMLLDKMRDLPPEEQNRILETLDFLVQQSIKMRKTVP
;
A
#
# COMPACT_ATOMS: atom_id res chain seq x y z
N MET A 1 7.33 13.25 -13.03
CA MET A 1 6.84 13.81 -11.75
C MET A 1 6.71 12.65 -10.77
N ILE A 2 7.21 12.77 -9.54
CA ILE A 2 7.16 11.67 -8.56
C ILE A 2 5.72 11.52 -8.04
N ASP A 3 5.22 10.29 -7.98
CA ASP A 3 3.89 10.02 -7.46
C ASP A 3 3.85 10.29 -5.95
N LYS A 4 3.10 11.31 -5.55
CA LYS A 4 2.98 11.75 -4.15
C LYS A 4 2.33 10.69 -3.26
N ARG A 5 1.63 9.70 -3.82
CA ARG A 5 0.96 8.64 -3.05
C ARG A 5 1.95 7.78 -2.29
N VAL A 6 3.13 7.51 -2.85
CA VAL A 6 4.20 6.76 -2.18
C VAL A 6 4.73 7.52 -0.96
N GLY A 7 5.07 8.81 -1.12
CA GLY A 7 5.53 9.66 -0.02
C GLY A 7 4.49 9.76 1.11
N LYS A 8 3.21 9.90 0.75
CA LYS A 8 2.10 9.90 1.72
C LYS A 8 2.00 8.60 2.51
N ARG A 9 2.22 7.44 1.90
CA ARG A 9 2.21 6.15 2.62
C ARG A 9 3.39 5.97 3.56
N ILE A 10 4.58 6.38 3.13
CA ILE A 10 5.78 6.40 3.99
C ILE A 10 5.46 7.22 5.25
N LYS A 11 4.89 8.41 5.07
CA LYS A 11 4.43 9.26 6.17
C LYS A 11 3.41 8.57 7.07
N GLN A 12 2.34 8.03 6.49
CA GLN A 12 1.28 7.35 7.24
C GLN A 12 1.81 6.17 8.05
N ARG A 13 2.70 5.35 7.47
CA ARG A 13 3.28 4.21 8.16
C ARG A 13 4.21 4.66 9.29
N ARG A 14 5.02 5.70 9.07
CA ARG A 14 5.85 6.31 10.13
C ARG A 14 4.99 6.77 11.31
N GLU A 15 3.89 7.46 11.02
CA GLU A 15 2.95 7.97 12.03
C GLU A 15 2.26 6.83 12.79
N GLN A 16 1.92 5.71 12.12
CA GLN A 16 1.39 4.51 12.77
C GLN A 16 2.39 3.84 13.73
N LEU A 17 3.70 4.00 13.48
CA LEU A 17 4.74 3.57 14.41
C LEU A 17 4.99 4.58 15.54
N GLY A 18 4.27 5.70 15.57
CA GLY A 18 4.42 6.74 16.59
C GLY A 18 5.72 7.56 16.49
N LEU A 19 6.42 7.51 15.35
CA LEU A 19 7.71 8.17 15.16
C LEU A 19 7.55 9.59 14.62
N THR A 20 8.34 10.55 15.11
CA THR A 20 8.50 11.85 14.45
C THR A 20 9.41 11.74 13.21
N GLN A 21 9.45 12.77 12.36
CA GLN A 21 10.37 12.78 11.22
C GLN A 21 11.84 12.75 11.68
N GLU A 22 12.16 13.43 12.77
CA GLU A 22 13.50 13.46 13.38
C GLU A 22 13.91 12.06 13.86
N GLN A 23 13.07 11.39 14.64
CA GLN A 23 13.33 10.04 15.15
C GLN A 23 13.49 9.02 14.02
N PHE A 24 12.67 9.14 12.98
CA PHE A 24 12.76 8.26 11.82
C PHE A 24 14.02 8.53 10.99
N ALA A 25 14.42 9.79 10.85
CA ALA A 25 15.66 10.18 10.18
C ALA A 25 16.90 9.70 10.94
N GLU A 26 16.89 9.80 12.27
CA GLU A 26 17.93 9.28 13.16
C GLU A 26 18.08 7.75 13.00
N LYS A 27 16.97 6.99 13.04
CA LYS A 27 16.97 5.53 12.81
C LYS A 27 17.61 5.15 11.46
N LEU A 28 17.50 6.02 10.46
CA LEU A 28 18.01 5.80 9.09
C LEU A 28 19.41 6.40 8.84
N GLY A 29 19.97 7.14 9.80
CA GLY A 29 21.23 7.86 9.64
C GLY A 29 21.18 8.90 8.50
N VAL A 30 20.06 9.63 8.38
CA VAL A 30 19.85 10.68 7.36
C VAL A 30 19.38 11.98 7.99
N ALA A 31 19.43 13.08 7.25
CA ALA A 31 18.90 14.36 7.72
C ALA A 31 17.36 14.36 7.75
N THR A 32 16.75 15.00 8.75
CA THR A 32 15.28 15.15 8.86
C THR A 32 14.65 15.75 7.59
N ASN A 33 15.32 16.74 6.99
CA ASN A 33 14.87 17.36 5.73
C ASN A 33 14.79 16.36 4.57
N TYR A 34 15.62 15.31 4.57
CA TYR A 34 15.53 14.25 3.58
C TYR A 34 14.20 13.51 3.72
N ILE A 35 13.85 13.06 4.93
CA ILE A 35 12.56 12.39 5.22
C ILE A 35 11.38 13.28 4.82
N SER A 36 11.39 14.55 5.19
CA SER A 36 10.34 15.51 4.80
C SER A 36 10.22 15.66 3.27
N THR A 37 11.33 15.61 2.54
CA THR A 37 11.34 15.71 1.07
C THR A 37 10.78 14.44 0.42
N ILE A 38 11.10 13.26 0.97
CA ILE A 38 10.52 11.98 0.54
C ILE A 38 9.02 11.95 0.79
N GLU A 39 8.58 12.29 2.01
CA GLU A 39 7.17 12.21 2.42
C GLU A 39 6.26 13.14 1.62
N ARG A 40 6.77 14.30 1.19
CA ARG A 40 6.04 15.23 0.31
C ARG A 40 6.05 14.81 -1.17
N GLY A 41 6.82 13.77 -1.53
CA GLY A 41 7.02 13.33 -2.91
C GLY A 41 7.84 14.33 -3.75
N ALA A 42 8.67 15.16 -3.12
CA ALA A 42 9.52 16.13 -3.80
C ALA A 42 10.82 15.49 -4.34
N SER A 43 11.24 14.37 -3.76
CA SER A 43 12.33 13.53 -4.27
C SER A 43 12.00 12.06 -4.02
N PHE A 44 12.57 11.17 -4.83
CA PHE A 44 12.43 9.72 -4.66
C PHE A 44 13.78 9.14 -4.24
N PRO A 45 13.83 8.24 -3.24
CA PRO A 45 15.09 7.69 -2.77
C PRO A 45 15.69 6.73 -3.80
N ARG A 46 17.03 6.58 -3.80
CA ARG A 46 17.68 5.49 -4.54
C ARG A 46 17.32 4.14 -3.90
N TYR A 47 17.49 3.04 -4.63
CA TYR A 47 16.99 1.73 -4.21
C TYR A 47 17.54 1.32 -2.83
N GLU A 48 18.81 1.58 -2.50
CA GLU A 48 19.39 1.23 -1.21
C GLU A 48 18.69 1.95 -0.06
N LYS A 49 18.44 3.26 -0.24
CA LYS A 49 17.75 4.08 0.76
C LYS A 49 16.27 3.74 0.84
N LEU A 50 15.64 3.40 -0.27
CA LEU A 50 14.26 2.93 -0.30
C LEU A 50 14.10 1.64 0.51
N VAL A 51 14.99 0.66 0.31
CA VAL A 51 15.00 -0.59 1.08
C VAL A 51 15.20 -0.31 2.56
N ALA A 52 16.15 0.56 2.92
CA ALA A 52 16.36 0.97 4.32
C ALA A 52 15.10 1.60 4.93
N ILE A 53 14.43 2.49 4.20
CA ILE A 53 13.17 3.13 4.62
C ILE A 53 12.09 2.07 4.86
N ILE A 54 11.87 1.16 3.90
CA ILE A 54 10.83 0.12 4.00
C ILE A 54 11.09 -0.79 5.21
N ASN A 55 12.34 -1.21 5.41
CA ASN A 55 12.74 -2.03 6.56
C ASN A 55 12.53 -1.28 7.88
N ALA A 56 12.93 0.00 7.95
CA ALA A 56 12.76 0.81 9.16
C ALA A 56 11.28 1.11 9.50
N LEU A 57 10.41 1.06 8.50
CA LEU A 57 8.95 1.16 8.62
C LEU A 57 8.26 -0.16 8.94
N GLU A 58 9.00 -1.27 9.04
CA GLU A 58 8.49 -2.59 9.41
C GLU A 58 7.25 -2.94 8.56
N THR A 59 7.40 -2.82 7.24
CA THR A 59 6.33 -3.02 6.26
C THR A 59 6.86 -3.65 4.98
N SER A 60 5.97 -4.12 4.12
CA SER A 60 6.33 -4.65 2.80
C SER A 60 6.41 -3.55 1.74
N ALA A 61 7.17 -3.81 0.68
CA ALA A 61 7.18 -2.94 -0.50
C ALA A 61 5.78 -2.81 -1.12
N ASP A 62 5.00 -3.90 -1.16
CA ASP A 62 3.62 -3.88 -1.64
C ASP A 62 2.75 -2.88 -0.87
N ALA A 63 2.89 -2.80 0.45
CA ALA A 63 2.14 -1.84 1.24
C ALA A 63 2.43 -0.39 0.81
N ILE A 64 3.68 -0.09 0.46
CA ILE A 64 4.12 1.22 -0.02
C ILE A 64 3.68 1.49 -1.46
N PHE A 65 3.64 0.46 -2.32
CA PHE A 65 3.43 0.61 -3.77
C PHE A 65 2.04 0.18 -4.28
N CYS A 66 1.12 -0.22 -3.40
CA CYS A 66 -0.15 -0.90 -3.73
C CYS A 66 -1.16 -0.19 -4.65
N ASP A 67 -0.92 1.03 -5.11
CA ASP A 67 -1.78 1.73 -6.10
C ASP A 67 -0.99 2.49 -7.17
N VAL A 68 0.33 2.35 -7.16
CA VAL A 68 1.25 2.87 -8.18
C VAL A 68 1.85 1.73 -9.01
N VAL A 69 1.71 0.48 -8.56
CA VAL A 69 2.04 -0.72 -9.32
C VAL A 69 0.75 -1.30 -9.91
N THR A 70 0.68 -1.33 -11.25
CA THR A 70 -0.48 -1.77 -12.02
C THR A 70 -0.89 -3.22 -11.74
N HIS A 71 0.06 -4.11 -11.46
CA HIS A 71 -0.20 -5.53 -11.17
C HIS A 71 -0.35 -5.82 -9.66
N SER A 72 -0.37 -4.81 -8.78
CA SER A 72 -0.56 -5.02 -7.33
C SER A 72 -1.98 -5.52 -6.98
N LEU A 73 -2.97 -5.20 -7.82
CA LEU A 73 -4.32 -5.75 -7.70
C LEU A 73 -4.37 -7.23 -8.08
N GLU A 74 -3.62 -7.65 -9.11
CA GLU A 74 -3.51 -9.07 -9.47
C GLU A 74 -2.86 -9.87 -8.34
N TYR A 75 -1.81 -9.32 -7.72
CA TYR A 75 -1.19 -9.93 -6.53
C TYR A 75 -2.17 -10.04 -5.36
N LYS A 76 -2.93 -8.99 -5.05
CA LYS A 76 -3.95 -9.03 -3.99
C LYS A 76 -5.06 -10.05 -4.29
N SER A 77 -5.52 -10.11 -5.54
CA SER A 77 -6.51 -11.10 -5.98
C SER A 77 -5.97 -12.52 -5.83
N TYR A 78 -4.71 -12.75 -6.23
CA TYR A 78 -4.04 -14.04 -6.05
C TYR A 78 -3.92 -14.44 -4.58
N MET A 79 -3.50 -13.51 -3.71
CA MET A 79 -3.41 -13.74 -2.25
C MET A 79 -4.77 -14.02 -1.61
N LEU A 80 -5.84 -13.41 -2.11
CA LEU A 80 -7.20 -13.69 -1.64
C LEU A 80 -7.63 -15.10 -2.03
N LEU A 81 -7.41 -15.49 -3.30
CA LEU A 81 -7.72 -16.83 -3.79
C LEU A 81 -6.94 -17.92 -3.04
N ASP A 82 -5.67 -17.67 -2.73
CA ASP A 82 -4.85 -18.60 -1.97
C ASP A 82 -5.40 -18.80 -0.54
N LYS A 83 -5.75 -17.70 0.16
CA LYS A 83 -6.39 -17.78 1.49
C LYS A 83 -7.76 -18.45 1.49
N MET A 84 -8.50 -18.32 0.39
CA MET A 84 -9.82 -18.96 0.27
C MET A 84 -9.73 -20.47 0.10
N ARG A 85 -8.61 -20.99 -0.45
CA ARG A 85 -8.43 -22.43 -0.70
C ARG A 85 -8.56 -23.28 0.56
N ASP A 86 -8.10 -22.75 1.70
CA ASP A 86 -8.10 -23.47 2.98
C ASP A 86 -9.43 -23.37 3.74
N LEU A 87 -10.41 -22.62 3.22
CA LEU A 87 -11.72 -22.46 3.86
C LEU A 87 -12.67 -23.60 3.46
N PRO A 88 -13.67 -23.93 4.32
CA PRO A 88 -14.74 -24.85 3.94
C PRO A 88 -15.50 -24.37 2.70
N PRO A 89 -16.02 -25.28 1.85
CA PRO A 89 -16.73 -24.92 0.62
C PRO A 89 -17.88 -23.93 0.83
N GLU A 90 -18.59 -24.03 1.95
CA GLU A 90 -19.69 -23.12 2.32
C GLU A 90 -19.20 -21.68 2.52
N GLU A 91 -18.06 -21.49 3.19
CA GLU A 91 -17.45 -20.18 3.39
C GLU A 91 -16.86 -19.62 2.10
N GLN A 92 -16.27 -20.47 1.26
CA GLN A 92 -15.82 -20.07 -0.08
C GLN A 92 -16.99 -19.53 -0.92
N ASN A 93 -18.12 -20.25 -0.95
CA ASN A 93 -19.32 -19.83 -1.68
C ASN A 93 -19.87 -18.51 -1.15
N ARG A 94 -19.99 -18.35 0.17
CA ARG A 94 -20.46 -17.09 0.79
C ARG A 94 -19.60 -15.90 0.39
N ILE A 95 -18.28 -16.08 0.37
CA ILE A 95 -17.34 -15.02 -0.03
C ILE A 95 -17.49 -14.71 -1.53
N LEU A 96 -17.57 -15.74 -2.38
CA LEU A 96 -17.74 -15.55 -3.82
C LEU A 96 -19.05 -14.82 -4.16
N GLU A 97 -20.16 -15.16 -3.51
CA GLU A 97 -21.45 -14.47 -3.69
C GLU A 97 -21.34 -12.99 -3.29
N THR A 98 -20.64 -12.70 -2.20
CA THR A 98 -20.41 -11.32 -1.75
C THR A 98 -19.57 -10.54 -2.75
N LEU A 99 -18.50 -11.16 -3.29
CA LEU A 99 -17.66 -10.54 -4.31
C LEU A 99 -18.44 -10.26 -5.59
N ASP A 100 -19.22 -11.23 -6.08
CA ASP A 100 -20.06 -11.05 -7.26
C ASP A 100 -21.06 -9.91 -7.07
N PHE A 101 -21.72 -9.86 -5.91
CA PHE A 101 -22.63 -8.78 -5.57
C PHE A 101 -21.96 -7.40 -5.62
N LEU A 102 -20.78 -7.24 -5.01
CA LEU A 102 -20.03 -5.98 -5.01
C LEU A 102 -19.56 -5.59 -6.42
N VAL A 103 -19.20 -6.57 -7.26
CA VAL A 103 -18.85 -6.36 -8.67
C VAL A 103 -20.07 -5.86 -9.44
N GLN A 104 -21.22 -6.51 -9.30
CA GLN A 104 -22.46 -6.10 -9.96
C GLN A 104 -22.89 -4.69 -9.54
N GLN A 105 -22.80 -4.35 -8.26
CA GLN A 105 -23.07 -2.99 -7.77
C GLN A 105 -22.14 -1.96 -8.43
N SER A 106 -20.84 -2.25 -8.48
CA SER A 106 -19.84 -1.37 -9.09
C SER A 106 -20.09 -1.14 -10.58
N ILE A 107 -20.50 -2.19 -11.31
CA ILE A 107 -20.86 -2.09 -12.74
C ILE A 107 -22.12 -1.23 -12.92
N LYS A 108 -23.15 -1.44 -12.08
CA LYS A 108 -24.37 -0.63 -12.11
C LYS A 108 -24.08 0.85 -11.84
N MET A 109 -23.27 1.14 -10.82
CA MET A 109 -22.89 2.52 -10.45
C MET A 109 -22.14 3.25 -11.58
N ARG A 110 -21.32 2.56 -12.38
CA ARG A 110 -20.64 3.14 -13.54
C ARG A 110 -21.59 3.46 -14.71
N LYS A 111 -22.73 2.77 -14.82
CA LYS A 111 -23.75 3.00 -15.87
C LYS A 111 -24.74 4.11 -15.51
N THR A 112 -24.75 4.58 -14.27
CA THR A 112 -25.67 5.61 -13.76
C THR A 112 -25.04 7.00 -13.62
N VAL A 113 -23.76 7.17 -13.96
CA VAL A 113 -23.13 8.49 -14.06
C VAL A 113 -23.31 8.98 -15.51
N PRO A 114 -23.96 10.13 -15.74
CA PRO A 114 -24.19 10.68 -17.08
C PRO A 114 -22.88 11.10 -17.78
#